data_AF-A0A1H6S950-F1
#
_entry.id   AF-A0A1H6S950-F1
#
_cell.length_a   1.000
_cell.length_b   1.000
_cell.length_c   1.000
_cell.angle_alpha   90.00
_cell.angle_beta   90.00
_cell.angle_gamma   90.00
#
_symmetry.space_group_name_H-M   'P 1'
#
loop_
_entity.id
_entity.type
_entity.pdbx_description
1 polymer ?
#
loop_
_entity_poly.entity_id
_entity_poly.type
_entity_poly.pdbx_seq_one_letter_code
_entity_poly.pdbx_strand_id
1 'polypeptide(L)'
;MPYEDQDFIMRQIKNYAKGIGVLLDISSLKELLKLEFSIEESLSDSEIESIIYTARIENYINRRVLSEEELEKLLGLNREQIDKLVTTTEKASQKEVDLLKELVENEKNWINT
;
A
#
# COMPACT_ATOMS: atom_id res chain seq x y z
N MET A 1 -20.80 15.65 3.25
CA MET A 1 -19.94 15.80 2.07
C MET A 1 -18.45 15.54 2.26
N PRO A 2 -17.82 15.42 3.46
CA PRO A 2 -16.37 15.17 3.52
C PRO A 2 -15.97 13.69 3.30
N TYR A 3 -16.82 12.73 3.64
CA TYR A 3 -16.47 11.29 3.57
C TYR A 3 -16.42 10.72 2.14
N GLU A 4 -17.27 11.19 1.23
CA GLU A 4 -17.30 10.69 -0.16
C GLU A 4 -16.06 11.12 -0.95
N ASP A 5 -15.58 12.34 -0.71
CA ASP A 5 -14.38 12.90 -1.33
C ASP A 5 -13.13 12.15 -0.83
N GLN A 6 -13.07 11.85 0.48
CA GLN A 6 -11.96 11.09 1.06
C GLN A 6 -11.89 9.66 0.49
N ASP A 7 -13.01 8.94 0.42
CA ASP A 7 -13.05 7.59 -0.18
C ASP A 7 -12.67 7.61 -1.67
N PHE A 8 -13.07 8.66 -2.40
CA PHE A 8 -12.67 8.84 -3.79
C PHE A 8 -11.15 9.02 -3.92
N ILE A 9 -10.54 9.90 -3.11
CA ILE A 9 -9.11 10.13 -3.08
C ILE A 9 -8.35 8.85 -2.73
N MET A 10 -8.79 8.11 -1.71
CA MET A 10 -8.18 6.82 -1.33
C MET A 10 -8.19 5.81 -2.48
N ARG A 11 -9.30 5.71 -3.22
CA ARG A 11 -9.39 4.86 -4.43
C ARG A 11 -8.43 5.31 -5.52
N GLN A 12 -8.28 6.63 -5.74
CA GLN A 12 -7.32 7.14 -6.73
C GLN A 12 -5.88 6.82 -6.32
N ILE A 13 -5.48 7.10 -5.07
CA ILE A 13 -4.14 6.76 -4.56
C ILE A 13 -3.84 5.28 -4.76
N LYS A 14 -4.79 4.40 -4.43
CA LYS A 14 -4.67 2.94 -4.64
C LYS A 14 -4.46 2.59 -6.11
N ASN A 15 -5.19 3.23 -7.03
CA ASN A 15 -5.03 3.02 -8.47
C ASN A 15 -3.67 3.49 -8.99
N TYR A 16 -3.20 4.66 -8.55
CA TYR A 16 -1.86 5.14 -8.88
C TYR A 16 -0.77 4.19 -8.38
N ALA A 17 -0.88 3.73 -7.13
CA ALA A 17 0.05 2.78 -6.53
C ALA A 17 0.09 1.42 -7.25
N LYS A 18 -1.06 0.93 -7.73
CA LYS A 18 -1.17 -0.29 -8.54
C LYS A 18 -0.67 -0.13 -9.97
N GLY A 19 -0.82 1.07 -10.55
CA GLY A 19 -0.41 1.38 -11.91
C GLY A 19 1.05 1.81 -12.00
N ILE A 20 1.25 3.12 -12.17
CA ILE A 20 2.57 3.75 -12.37
C ILE A 20 3.42 3.65 -11.10
N GLY A 21 2.78 3.64 -9.92
CA GLY A 21 3.43 3.57 -8.62
C GLY A 21 4.18 2.28 -8.32
N VAL A 22 4.03 1.22 -9.12
CA VAL A 22 4.91 0.04 -9.06
C VAL A 22 6.32 0.37 -9.58
N LEU A 23 6.43 1.33 -10.51
CA LEU A 23 7.69 1.73 -11.14
C LEU A 23 8.38 2.89 -10.42
N LEU A 24 7.61 3.74 -9.74
CA LEU A 24 8.12 4.88 -9.00
C LEU A 24 8.57 4.48 -7.59
N ASP A 25 9.56 5.19 -7.05
CA ASP A 25 9.79 5.15 -5.61
C ASP A 25 8.62 5.79 -4.85
N ILE A 26 8.51 5.44 -3.57
CA ILE A 26 7.35 5.89 -2.77
C ILE A 26 7.35 7.39 -2.55
N SER A 27 8.52 8.02 -2.43
CA SER A 27 8.65 9.46 -2.25
C SER A 27 8.11 10.22 -3.45
N SER A 28 8.47 9.81 -4.66
CA SER A 28 8.00 10.35 -5.93
C SER A 28 6.49 10.15 -6.10
N LEU A 29 5.98 8.97 -5.70
CA LEU A 29 4.55 8.70 -5.74
C LEU A 29 3.79 9.58 -4.74
N LYS A 30 4.30 9.76 -3.52
CA LYS A 30 3.71 10.66 -2.52
C LYS A 30 3.68 12.11 -3.01
N GLU A 31 4.78 12.60 -3.58
CA GLU A 31 4.84 13.95 -4.16
C GLU A 31 3.82 14.14 -5.28
N LEU A 32 3.74 13.18 -6.21
CA LEU A 32 2.75 13.20 -7.29
C LEU A 32 1.32 13.26 -6.76
N LEU A 33 1.01 12.44 -5.75
CA LEU A 33 -0.32 12.40 -5.15
C LEU A 33 -0.66 13.71 -4.42
N LYS A 34 0.30 14.31 -3.70
CA LYS A 34 0.13 15.62 -3.07
C LYS A 34 -0.18 16.71 -4.09
N LEU A 35 0.51 16.69 -5.24
CA LEU A 35 0.29 17.64 -6.33
C LEU A 35 -1.08 17.47 -6.99
N GLU A 36 -1.51 16.23 -7.24
CA GLU A 36 -2.77 15.93 -7.96
C GLU A 36 -4.01 16.19 -7.09
N PHE A 37 -3.96 15.82 -5.81
CA PHE A 37 -5.14 15.78 -4.95
C PHE A 37 -5.13 16.81 -3.81
N SER A 38 -4.14 17.70 -3.74
CA SER A 38 -3.98 18.67 -2.63
C SER A 38 -4.13 17.99 -1.25
N ILE A 39 -3.51 16.82 -1.08
CA ILE A 39 -3.84 15.86 -0.01
C ILE A 39 -3.52 16.39 1.40
N GLU A 40 -2.71 17.43 1.52
CA GLU A 40 -2.21 17.94 2.81
C GLU A 40 -3.31 18.24 3.85
N GLU A 41 -4.55 18.51 3.42
CA GLU A 41 -5.69 18.76 4.33
C GLU A 41 -6.60 17.54 4.58
N SER A 42 -6.47 16.44 3.82
CA SER A 42 -7.44 15.33 3.83
C SER A 42 -6.90 13.99 4.32
N LEU A 43 -5.62 13.68 4.09
CA LEU A 43 -4.99 12.44 4.56
C LEU A 43 -3.59 12.75 5.08
N SER A 44 -3.24 12.15 6.21
CA SER A 44 -1.88 12.20 6.74
C SER A 44 -0.90 11.39 5.88
N ASP A 45 0.38 11.75 5.94
CA ASP A 45 1.44 11.03 5.23
C ASP A 45 1.44 9.51 5.54
N SER A 46 1.15 9.12 6.78
CA SER A 46 1.07 7.70 7.16
C SER A 46 -0.14 6.98 6.56
N GLU A 47 -1.24 7.69 6.33
CA GLU A 47 -2.41 7.15 5.61
C GLU A 47 -2.10 6.92 4.15
N ILE A 48 -1.44 7.90 3.52
CA ILE A 48 -1.01 7.78 2.12
C ILE A 48 -0.04 6.60 1.99
N GLU A 49 0.93 6.47 2.89
CA GLU A 49 1.89 5.35 2.89
C GLU A 49 1.19 4.01 3.08
N SER A 50 0.27 3.90 4.04
CA SER A 50 -0.53 2.69 4.24
C SER A 50 -1.23 2.25 2.97
N ILE A 51 -1.93 3.17 2.28
CA ILE A 51 -2.65 2.87 1.04
C ILE A 51 -1.67 2.42 -0.04
N ILE A 52 -0.53 3.10 -0.19
CA ILE A 52 0.47 2.76 -1.21
C ILE A 52 1.05 1.35 -0.97
N TYR A 53 1.49 1.05 0.25
CA TYR A 53 2.12 -0.24 0.54
C TYR A 53 1.14 -1.40 0.44
N THR A 54 -0.07 -1.26 0.97
CA THR A 54 -1.14 -2.24 0.80
C THR A 54 -1.44 -2.49 -0.67
N ALA A 55 -1.55 -1.42 -1.48
CA ALA A 55 -1.81 -1.53 -2.91
C ALA A 55 -0.70 -2.27 -3.67
N ARG A 56 0.57 -2.10 -3.27
CA ARG A 56 1.71 -2.82 -3.85
C ARG A 56 1.70 -4.30 -3.50
N ILE A 57 1.46 -4.64 -2.24
CA ILE A 57 1.36 -6.05 -1.82
C ILE A 57 0.20 -6.75 -2.51
N GLU A 58 -0.95 -6.11 -2.62
CA GLU A 58 -2.07 -6.63 -3.40
C GLU A 58 -1.67 -6.88 -4.87
N ASN A 59 -0.83 -6.03 -5.45
CA ASN A 59 -0.30 -6.23 -6.80
C ASN A 59 0.64 -7.46 -6.88
N TYR A 60 1.52 -7.64 -5.89
CA TYR A 60 2.42 -8.81 -5.84
C TYR A 60 1.65 -10.12 -5.72
N ILE A 61 0.58 -10.13 -4.93
CA ILE A 61 -0.33 -11.27 -4.82
C ILE A 61 -1.03 -11.53 -6.16
N ASN A 62 -1.62 -10.50 -6.77
CA ASN A 62 -2.30 -10.63 -8.06
C ASN A 62 -1.37 -11.10 -9.19
N ARG A 63 -0.10 -10.69 -9.15
CA ARG A 63 0.93 -11.11 -10.12
C ARG A 63 1.59 -12.45 -9.77
N ARG A 64 1.19 -13.10 -8.67
CA ARG A 64 1.79 -14.34 -8.14
C ARG A 64 3.28 -14.24 -7.85
N VAL A 65 3.75 -13.02 -7.54
CA VAL A 65 5.12 -12.76 -7.06
C VAL A 65 5.23 -13.12 -5.57
N LEU A 66 4.13 -12.99 -4.84
CA LEU A 66 4.01 -13.34 -3.42
C LEU A 66 2.69 -14.05 -3.18
N SER A 67 2.67 -15.09 -2.35
CA SER A 67 1.42 -15.72 -1.89
C SER A 67 0.99 -15.17 -0.52
N GLU A 68 -0.31 -15.28 -0.22
CA GLU A 68 -0.82 -14.94 1.11
C GLU A 68 -0.13 -15.76 2.22
N GLU A 69 0.17 -17.04 1.98
CA GLU A 69 0.88 -17.91 2.93
C GLU A 69 2.31 -17.45 3.21
N GLU A 70 3.01 -16.92 2.20
CA GLU A 70 4.34 -16.32 2.38
C GLU A 70 4.23 -15.02 3.17
N LEU A 71 3.21 -14.20 2.89
CA LEU A 71 2.95 -12.96 3.62
C LEU A 71 2.61 -13.24 5.09
N GLU A 72 1.81 -14.27 5.39
CA GLU A 72 1.54 -14.74 6.76
C GLU A 72 2.84 -15.05 7.51
N LYS A 73 3.75 -15.81 6.88
CA LYS A 73 5.03 -16.20 7.47
C LYS A 73 5.97 -15.02 7.67
N LEU A 74 6.05 -14.13 6.69
CA LEU A 74 6.96 -12.98 6.70
C LEU A 74 6.53 -11.93 7.72
N LEU A 75 5.22 -11.71 7.85
CA LEU A 75 4.67 -10.69 8.76
C LEU A 75 4.32 -11.26 10.15
N GLY A 76 4.31 -12.59 10.30
CA GLY A 76 3.86 -13.25 11.52
C GLY A 76 2.38 -13.00 11.82
N LEU A 77 1.59 -12.74 10.78
CA LEU A 77 0.16 -12.45 10.86
C LEU A 77 -0.63 -13.70 10.45
N ASN A 78 -1.83 -13.86 11.02
CA ASN A 78 -2.73 -14.93 10.60
C ASN A 78 -3.47 -14.55 9.30
N ARG A 79 -4.08 -15.56 8.66
CA ARG A 79 -4.82 -15.39 7.40
C ARG A 79 -5.90 -14.29 7.45
N GLU A 80 -6.63 -14.18 8.55
CA GLU A 80 -7.69 -13.17 8.68
C GLU A 80 -7.12 -11.75 8.72
N GLN A 81 -5.97 -11.57 9.38
CA GLN A 81 -5.25 -10.30 9.42
C GLN A 81 -4.67 -9.94 8.05
N ILE A 82 -4.14 -10.93 7.32
CA ILE A 82 -3.66 -10.74 5.96
C ILE A 82 -4.79 -10.36 5.01
N ASP A 83 -5.92 -11.07 5.07
CA ASP A 83 -7.10 -10.77 4.26
C ASP A 83 -7.58 -9.34 4.52
N LYS A 84 -7.67 -8.93 5.79
CA LYS A 84 -7.99 -7.55 6.17
C LYS A 84 -6.99 -6.55 5.60
N LEU A 85 -5.70 -6.82 5.74
CA LEU A 85 -4.62 -5.93 5.32
C LEU A 85 -4.60 -5.69 3.80
N VAL A 86 -4.98 -6.70 3.02
CA VAL A 86 -4.87 -6.68 1.54
C VAL A 86 -6.18 -6.28 0.87
N THR A 87 -7.32 -6.72 1.40
CA THR A 87 -8.62 -6.56 0.72
C THR A 87 -9.42 -5.36 1.22
N THR A 88 -9.18 -4.90 2.45
CA THR A 88 -9.96 -3.80 3.02
C THR A 88 -9.32 -2.44 2.72
N THR A 89 -10.14 -1.39 2.73
CA THR A 89 -9.67 0.00 2.81
C THR A 89 -9.44 0.44 4.26
N GLU A 90 -9.47 -0.49 5.23
CA GLU A 90 -9.17 -0.15 6.61
C GLU A 90 -7.71 0.30 6.72
N LYS A 91 -7.49 1.31 7.56
CA LYS A 91 -6.18 1.87 7.80
C LYS A 91 -5.32 0.84 8.51
N ALA A 92 -4.23 0.41 7.86
CA ALA A 92 -3.25 -0.45 8.52
C ALA A 92 -2.65 0.31 9.71
N SER A 93 -2.41 -0.41 10.81
CA SER A 93 -1.69 0.14 11.95
C SER A 93 -0.27 0.52 11.55
N GLN A 94 0.36 1.47 12.26
CA GLN A 94 1.73 1.89 11.93
C GLN A 94 2.71 0.71 11.90
N LYS A 95 2.55 -0.24 12.83
CA LYS A 95 3.36 -1.46 12.86
C LYS A 95 3.19 -2.31 11.58
N GLU A 96 1.97 -2.43 11.07
CA GLU A 96 1.70 -3.14 9.82
C GLU A 96 2.26 -2.39 8.62
N VAL A 97 2.17 -1.06 8.61
CA VAL A 97 2.80 -0.21 7.56
C VAL A 97 4.31 -0.40 7.54
N ASP A 98 4.96 -0.39 8.70
CA ASP A 98 6.41 -0.58 8.81
C ASP A 98 6.83 -1.96 8.29
N LEU A 99 6.06 -3.00 8.61
CA LEU A 99 6.26 -4.36 8.12
C LEU A 99 6.09 -4.47 6.59
N LEU A 100 5.03 -3.87 6.04
CA LEU A 100 4.80 -3.83 4.60
C LEU A 100 5.89 -3.04 3.88
N LYS A 101 6.36 -1.95 4.48
CA LYS A 101 7.47 -1.15 3.98
C LYS A 101 8.74 -1.96 3.89
N GLU A 102 9.13 -2.64 4.97
CA GLU A 102 10.30 -3.52 4.95
C GLU A 102 10.17 -4.58 3.86
N LEU A 103 8.98 -5.15 3.68
CA LEU A 103 8.74 -6.17 2.67
C LEU A 103 8.89 -5.64 1.24
N VAL A 104 8.32 -4.47 0.93
CA VAL A 104 8.42 -3.82 -0.39
C VAL A 104 9.84 -3.29 -0.66
N GLU A 105 10.54 -2.75 0.34
CA GLU A 105 11.90 -2.25 0.16
C GLU A 105 12.91 -3.39 0.00
N ASN A 106 12.69 -4.52 0.69
CA ASN A 106 13.50 -5.73 0.55
C ASN A 106 13.17 -6.54 -0.72
N GLU A 107 12.02 -6.33 -1.34
CA GLU A 107 11.61 -6.96 -2.61
C GLU A 107 12.60 -6.68 -3.76
N LYS A 108 13.35 -5.55 -3.73
CA LYS A 108 14.46 -5.32 -4.67
C LYS A 108 15.50 -6.45 -4.68
N ASN A 109 15.57 -7.24 -3.61
CA ASN A 109 16.43 -8.41 -3.51
C ASN A 109 15.76 -9.72 -3.98
N TRP A 110 14.43 -9.77 -4.09
CA TRP A 110 13.67 -10.97 -4.49
C TRP A 110 13.54 -11.12 -6.01
N ILE A 111 13.44 -10.00 -6.74
CA ILE A 111 13.32 -10.01 -8.22
C ILE A 111 14.68 -10.29 -8.91
N ASN A 112 15.80 -10.24 -8.19
CA ASN A 112 17.16 -10.44 -8.71
C ASN A 112 17.76 -11.85 -8.49
N THR A 113 16.94 -12.85 -8.14
CA THR A 113 17.37 -14.26 -8.03
C THR A 113 16.66 -15.11 -9.07
#